data_AF-A0AAD9ISA1-F1
#
_entry.id   AF-A0AAD9ISA1-F1
#
_cell.length_a   1.000
_cell.length_b   1.000
_cell.length_c   1.000
_cell.angle_alpha   90.00
_cell.angle_beta   90.00
_cell.angle_gamma   90.00
#
_symmetry.space_group_name_H-M   'P 1'
#
loop_
_entity.id
_entity.type
_entity.pdbx_description
1 polymer ?
#
loop_
_entity_poly.entity_id
_entity_poly.type
_entity_poly.pdbx_seq_one_letter_code
_entity_poly.pdbx_strand_id
1 'polypeptide(L)'
;MAGVGAEKVGPSTNIDDDDTDNVLPGFKDVNSFSKKALQAAMLATKSSNGLPSVGDDFDYYSSFESFRQLMHIEGERILQIIQQIMRYHGAKGNLSTSSEAVELDDKFDVLVDANDQVLEWVGTWLDEASGLKRDKPLIMATATPKAPVASWNRKDTNSDSASKRMPYRLLAARNIQRPQLKFKDKIDNSFPFVPKLKEKFNH
;
A
#
# COMPACT_ATOMS: atom_id res chain seq x y z
N MET A 1 -33.03 62.19 23.88
CA MET A 1 -32.01 62.29 22.82
C MET A 1 -31.22 61.00 22.86
N ALA A 2 -31.63 59.98 22.11
CA ALA A 2 -31.31 59.76 20.69
C ALA A 2 -29.83 59.40 20.50
N GLY A 3 -29.58 58.13 20.13
CA GLY A 3 -28.26 57.60 19.84
C GLY A 3 -28.27 56.09 19.61
N VAL A 4 -28.91 55.65 18.52
CA VAL A 4 -28.85 54.30 17.96
C VAL A 4 -27.50 54.10 17.23
N GLY A 5 -26.92 52.90 17.28
CA GLY A 5 -25.78 52.50 16.44
C GLY A 5 -25.29 51.09 16.81
N ALA A 6 -25.87 50.05 16.21
CA ALA A 6 -25.37 49.36 15.02
C ALA A 6 -24.53 48.11 15.36
N GLU A 7 -25.25 47.00 15.34
CA GLU A 7 -24.86 45.62 15.06
C GLU A 7 -23.66 45.47 14.10
N LYS A 8 -22.68 44.66 14.50
CA LYS A 8 -21.94 43.76 13.60
C LYS A 8 -21.67 42.44 14.31
N VAL A 9 -22.64 41.54 14.21
CA VAL A 9 -22.45 40.10 14.37
C VAL A 9 -21.54 39.67 13.22
N GLY A 10 -20.27 39.43 13.53
CA GLY A 10 -19.35 38.80 12.59
C GLY A 10 -19.80 37.35 12.35
N PRO A 11 -19.79 36.84 11.10
CA PRO A 11 -20.27 35.49 10.83
C PRO A 11 -19.34 34.49 11.46
N SER A 12 -19.88 33.66 12.36
CA SER A 12 -19.32 32.35 12.68
C SER A 12 -19.27 31.54 11.40
N THR A 13 -18.14 31.57 10.70
CA THR A 13 -17.84 30.59 9.67
C THR A 13 -17.44 29.31 10.38
N ASN A 14 -18.46 28.57 10.85
CA ASN A 14 -18.39 27.12 10.89
C ASN A 14 -18.20 26.68 9.45
N ILE A 15 -16.93 26.57 9.04
CA ILE A 15 -16.58 25.76 7.90
C ILE A 15 -16.58 24.36 8.48
N ASP A 16 -17.72 23.70 8.32
CA ASP A 16 -17.80 22.25 8.41
C ASP A 16 -16.84 21.70 7.35
N ASP A 17 -15.60 21.43 7.76
CA ASP A 17 -14.67 20.56 7.04
C ASP A 17 -15.17 19.11 7.14
N ASP A 18 -16.38 18.84 6.61
CA ASP A 18 -16.97 17.51 6.48
C ASP A 18 -16.95 17.10 5.01
N ASP A 19 -15.76 17.14 4.40
CA ASP A 19 -15.47 16.53 3.10
C ASP A 19 -13.99 16.10 3.06
N THR A 20 -13.46 15.61 4.19
CA THR A 20 -12.38 14.63 4.09
C THR A 20 -13.03 13.32 3.74
N ASP A 21 -12.95 12.89 2.48
CA ASP A 21 -13.15 11.51 2.06
C ASP A 21 -12.73 10.59 3.21
N ASN A 22 -13.68 9.87 3.81
CA ASN A 22 -13.42 9.06 5.01
C ASN A 22 -12.46 7.92 4.63
N VAL A 23 -11.15 8.22 4.58
CA VAL A 23 -10.08 7.27 4.24
C VAL A 23 -10.11 6.06 5.19
N LEU A 24 -10.67 6.25 6.40
CA LEU A 24 -10.85 5.23 7.42
C LEU A 24 -12.26 5.33 8.03
N PRO A 25 -13.15 4.35 7.79
CA PRO A 25 -14.50 4.39 8.35
C PRO A 25 -14.48 4.34 9.88
N GLY A 26 -15.17 5.30 10.52
CA GLY A 26 -15.30 5.37 11.98
C GLY A 26 -14.17 6.07 12.72
N PHE A 27 -13.21 6.68 12.00
CA PHE A 27 -12.09 7.43 12.59
C PHE A 27 -11.96 8.80 11.93
N LYS A 28 -11.67 9.83 12.73
CA LYS A 28 -11.47 11.20 12.22
C LYS A 28 -10.17 11.36 11.44
N ASP A 29 -9.14 10.63 11.85
CA ASP A 29 -7.77 10.82 11.37
C ASP A 29 -6.92 9.57 11.63
N VAL A 30 -5.86 9.38 10.84
CA VAL A 30 -4.94 8.23 10.95
C VAL A 30 -4.35 8.11 12.36
N ASN A 31 -4.08 9.23 13.04
CA ASN A 31 -3.58 9.22 14.41
C ASN A 31 -4.59 8.64 15.41
N SER A 32 -5.88 8.93 15.24
CA SER A 32 -6.95 8.37 16.08
C SER A 32 -7.08 6.86 15.90
N PHE A 33 -6.98 6.38 14.65
CA PHE A 33 -6.95 4.96 14.34
C PHE A 33 -5.73 4.28 14.97
N SER A 34 -4.52 4.80 14.73
CA SER A 34 -3.27 4.25 15.25
C SER A 34 -3.26 4.17 16.77
N LYS A 35 -3.74 5.21 17.47
CA LYS A 35 -3.84 5.18 18.94
C LYS A 35 -4.75 4.05 19.43
N LYS A 36 -5.93 3.90 18.83
CA LYS A 36 -6.88 2.85 19.23
C LYS A 36 -6.34 1.45 18.90
N ALA A 37 -5.73 1.27 17.74
CA ALA A 37 -5.10 0.01 17.33
C ALA A 37 -3.97 -0.39 18.29
N LEU A 38 -3.07 0.54 18.62
CA LEU A 38 -1.99 0.31 19.58
C LEU A 38 -2.51 -0.01 20.98
N GLN A 39 -3.54 0.71 21.44
CA GLN A 39 -4.17 0.44 22.73
C GLN A 39 -4.79 -0.97 22.76
N ALA A 40 -5.48 -1.37 21.70
CA ALA A 40 -6.06 -2.71 21.58
C ALA A 40 -4.96 -3.79 21.60
N ALA A 41 -3.87 -3.59 20.85
CA ALA A 41 -2.72 -4.49 20.86
C ALA A 41 -2.08 -4.61 22.25
N MET A 42 -1.86 -3.47 22.95
CA MET A 42 -1.34 -3.47 24.31
C MET A 42 -2.24 -4.23 25.30
N LEU A 43 -3.56 -4.04 25.22
CA LEU A 43 -4.51 -4.75 26.07
C LEU A 43 -4.54 -6.25 25.77
N ALA A 44 -4.44 -6.63 24.50
CA ALA A 44 -4.31 -8.03 24.09
C ALA A 44 -3.02 -8.65 24.65
N THR A 45 -1.86 -7.97 24.54
CA THR A 45 -0.59 -8.43 25.12
C THR A 45 -0.68 -8.56 26.64
N LYS A 46 -1.28 -7.57 27.32
CA LYS A 46 -1.48 -7.62 28.78
C LYS A 46 -2.35 -8.83 29.19
N SER A 47 -3.41 -9.10 28.44
CA SER A 47 -4.31 -10.23 28.70
C SER A 47 -3.62 -11.56 28.41
N SER A 48 -2.81 -11.63 27.34
CA SER A 48 -1.99 -12.80 27.00
C SER A 48 -0.96 -13.12 28.08
N ASN A 49 -0.34 -12.09 28.69
CA ASN A 49 0.60 -12.28 29.81
C ASN A 49 -0.09 -12.72 31.11
N GLY A 50 -1.41 -12.59 31.20
CA GLY A 50 -2.20 -13.08 32.32
C GLY A 50 -2.66 -14.52 32.17
N LEU A 51 -2.37 -15.17 31.03
CA LEU A 51 -2.65 -16.59 30.83
C LEU A 51 -1.69 -17.44 31.70
N PRO A 52 -2.09 -18.69 32.05
CA PRO A 52 -1.22 -19.61 32.78
C PRO A 52 0.13 -19.76 32.06
N SER A 53 1.22 -19.58 32.80
CA SER A 53 2.56 -19.77 32.26
C SER A 53 2.76 -21.23 31.84
N VAL A 54 3.56 -21.44 30.80
CA VAL A 54 3.96 -22.78 30.36
C VAL A 54 4.56 -23.57 31.53
N GLY A 55 4.02 -24.76 31.79
CA GLY A 55 4.37 -25.61 32.93
C GLY A 55 3.13 -26.20 33.61
N ASP A 56 3.26 -26.55 34.89
CA ASP A 56 2.25 -27.30 35.65
C ASP A 56 0.86 -26.64 35.66
N ASP A 57 0.78 -25.32 35.77
CA ASP A 57 -0.49 -24.59 35.78
C ASP A 57 -1.20 -24.70 34.41
N PHE A 58 -0.47 -24.51 33.31
CA PHE A 58 -1.03 -24.65 31.96
C PHE A 58 -1.45 -26.10 31.68
N ASP A 59 -0.65 -27.08 32.10
CA ASP A 59 -0.96 -28.50 31.95
C ASP A 59 -2.21 -28.88 32.75
N TYR A 60 -2.35 -28.34 33.96
CA TYR A 60 -3.57 -28.48 34.76
C TYR A 60 -4.80 -27.91 34.05
N TYR A 61 -4.73 -26.67 33.55
CA TYR A 61 -5.87 -26.08 32.84
C TYR A 61 -6.18 -26.76 31.50
N SER A 62 -5.16 -27.28 30.81
CA SER A 62 -5.34 -28.02 29.56
C SER A 62 -6.02 -29.38 29.75
N SER A 63 -6.07 -29.91 30.98
CA SER A 63 -6.90 -31.09 31.28
C SER A 63 -8.41 -30.83 31.06
N PHE A 64 -8.84 -29.57 31.08
CA PHE A 64 -10.21 -29.18 30.79
C PHE A 64 -10.41 -28.92 29.30
N GLU A 65 -11.31 -29.68 28.69
CA GLU A 65 -11.66 -29.56 27.26
C GLU A 65 -12.11 -28.14 26.87
N SER A 66 -12.90 -27.49 27.74
CA SER A 66 -13.38 -26.12 27.51
C SER A 66 -12.25 -25.10 27.41
N PHE A 67 -11.21 -25.23 28.24
CA PHE A 67 -10.05 -24.37 28.21
C PHE A 67 -9.25 -24.58 26.92
N ARG A 68 -9.00 -25.84 26.54
CA ARG A 68 -8.30 -26.17 25.28
C ARG A 68 -9.01 -25.61 24.06
N GLN A 69 -10.33 -25.76 23.98
CA GLN A 69 -11.12 -25.24 22.87
C GLN A 69 -11.06 -23.72 22.79
N LEU A 70 -11.17 -23.03 23.93
CA LEU A 70 -11.08 -21.57 23.98
C LEU A 70 -9.69 -21.09 23.54
N MET A 71 -8.62 -21.72 24.04
CA MET A 71 -7.25 -21.39 23.65
C MET A 71 -7.01 -21.64 22.15
N HIS A 72 -7.56 -22.72 21.60
CA HIS A 72 -7.47 -23.00 20.17
C HIS A 72 -8.21 -21.95 19.33
N ILE A 73 -9.44 -21.59 19.70
CA ILE A 73 -10.24 -20.60 18.96
C ILE A 73 -9.57 -19.22 18.97
N GLU A 74 -9.08 -18.77 20.12
CA GLU A 74 -8.41 -17.47 20.22
C GLU A 74 -7.04 -17.48 19.51
N GLY A 75 -6.30 -18.60 19.58
CA GLY A 75 -5.06 -18.79 18.82
C GLY A 75 -5.29 -18.69 17.31
N GLU A 76 -6.29 -19.40 16.78
CA GLU A 76 -6.70 -19.34 15.38
C GLU A 76 -7.11 -17.93 14.96
N ARG A 77 -7.84 -17.21 15.83
CA ARG A 77 -8.27 -15.84 15.55
C ARG A 77 -7.09 -14.89 15.40
N ILE A 78 -6.08 -14.99 16.28
CA ILE A 78 -4.86 -14.18 16.19
C ILE A 78 -4.11 -14.51 14.90
N LEU A 79 -3.98 -15.79 14.58
CA LEU A 79 -3.32 -16.28 13.38
C LEU A 79 -3.99 -15.75 12.10
N GLN A 80 -5.33 -15.71 12.07
CA GLN A 80 -6.10 -15.13 10.98
C GLN A 80 -5.86 -13.63 10.81
N ILE A 81 -5.77 -12.87 11.92
CA ILE A 81 -5.47 -11.44 11.87
C ILE A 81 -4.06 -11.21 11.28
N ILE A 82 -3.06 -11.96 11.75
CA ILE A 82 -1.70 -11.90 11.22
C ILE A 82 -1.70 -12.23 9.72
N GLN A 83 -2.39 -13.30 9.33
CA GLN A 83 -2.50 -13.71 7.93
C GLN A 83 -3.15 -12.64 7.04
N GLN A 84 -4.16 -11.92 7.54
CA GLN A 84 -4.79 -10.80 6.82
C GLN A 84 -3.80 -9.66 6.60
N ILE A 85 -3.02 -9.29 7.62
CA ILE A 85 -1.99 -8.25 7.53
C ILE A 85 -0.93 -8.66 6.50
N MET A 86 -0.42 -9.88 6.61
CA MET A 86 0.55 -10.43 5.65
C MET A 86 0.03 -10.41 4.20
N ARG A 87 -1.24 -10.80 3.98
CA ARG A 87 -1.87 -10.80 2.66
C ARG A 87 -2.06 -9.40 2.10
N TYR A 88 -2.45 -8.44 2.94
CA TYR A 88 -2.58 -7.03 2.54
C TYR A 88 -1.25 -6.48 2.02
N HIS A 89 -0.18 -6.86 2.70
CA HIS A 89 1.18 -6.52 2.33
C HIS A 89 1.66 -7.32 1.10
N GLY A 90 1.12 -8.52 0.84
CA GLY A 90 1.55 -9.36 -0.28
C GLY A 90 2.71 -10.29 0.08
N ALA A 91 2.97 -10.46 1.39
CA ALA A 91 3.85 -11.50 1.89
C ALA A 91 3.27 -12.88 1.55
N LYS A 92 4.13 -13.76 1.01
CA LYS A 92 3.76 -15.13 0.66
C LYS A 92 3.93 -16.02 1.89
N GLY A 93 2.92 -16.81 2.22
CA GLY A 93 2.95 -17.74 3.34
C GLY A 93 1.54 -18.07 3.83
N ASN A 94 1.33 -19.31 4.26
CA ASN A 94 0.10 -19.71 4.94
C ASN A 94 0.43 -20.10 6.38
N LEU A 95 -0.11 -19.34 7.32
CA LEU A 95 0.07 -19.63 8.75
C LEU A 95 -0.94 -20.67 9.27
N SER A 96 -2.00 -21.00 8.51
CA SER A 96 -3.15 -21.79 8.98
C SER A 96 -2.99 -23.33 8.91
N THR A 97 -1.82 -23.87 8.62
CA THR A 97 -1.62 -25.34 8.57
C THR A 97 -1.48 -25.90 10.01
N SER A 98 -1.84 -27.16 10.24
CA SER A 98 -2.25 -27.70 11.56
C SER A 98 -1.40 -28.87 12.10
N SER A 99 -0.08 -28.75 12.20
CA SER A 99 0.79 -29.69 12.95
C SER A 99 1.76 -28.96 13.89
N GLU A 100 1.88 -29.46 15.11
CA GLU A 100 1.80 -28.57 16.28
C GLU A 100 3.13 -27.95 16.76
N ALA A 101 4.27 -28.61 16.57
CA ALA A 101 5.56 -28.14 17.11
C ALA A 101 6.56 -27.74 16.03
N VAL A 102 6.70 -28.57 15.00
CA VAL A 102 7.60 -28.27 13.86
C VAL A 102 7.05 -27.11 13.03
N GLU A 103 5.73 -26.96 12.91
CA GLU A 103 5.18 -25.83 12.17
C GLU A 103 5.19 -24.52 12.95
N LEU A 104 5.36 -24.52 14.28
CA LEU A 104 5.40 -23.24 15.01
C LEU A 104 6.67 -22.45 14.66
N ASP A 105 7.80 -23.14 14.63
CA ASP A 105 9.08 -22.57 14.18
C ASP A 105 8.99 -22.14 12.71
N ASP A 106 8.45 -22.99 11.83
CA ASP A 106 8.26 -22.65 10.41
C ASP A 106 7.32 -21.43 10.22
N LYS A 107 6.24 -21.33 11.01
CA LYS A 107 5.32 -20.18 11.01
C LYS A 107 6.01 -18.92 11.51
N PHE A 108 6.90 -19.05 12.48
CA PHE A 108 7.68 -17.93 13.00
C PHE A 108 8.65 -17.42 11.93
N ASP A 109 9.34 -18.30 11.21
CA ASP A 109 10.21 -17.93 10.08
C ASP A 109 9.43 -17.17 8.99
N VAL A 110 8.25 -17.67 8.60
CA VAL A 110 7.36 -16.99 7.65
C VAL A 110 6.94 -15.58 8.14
N LEU A 111 6.73 -15.43 9.44
CA LEU A 111 6.38 -14.14 10.05
C LEU A 111 7.57 -13.18 10.08
N VAL A 112 8.78 -13.69 10.35
CA VAL A 112 10.03 -12.90 10.30
C VAL A 112 10.25 -12.37 8.89
N ASP A 113 10.16 -13.24 7.87
CA ASP A 113 10.29 -12.85 6.45
C ASP A 113 9.26 -11.77 6.06
N ALA A 114 8.01 -11.91 6.52
CA ALA A 114 6.98 -10.93 6.26
C ALA A 114 7.27 -9.58 6.94
N ASN A 115 7.78 -9.59 8.17
CA ASN A 115 8.17 -8.37 8.87
C ASN A 115 9.33 -7.65 8.16
N ASP A 116 10.34 -8.39 7.69
CA ASP A 116 11.46 -7.83 6.93
C ASP A 116 10.96 -7.13 5.65
N GLN A 117 10.03 -7.77 4.93
CA GLN A 117 9.43 -7.18 3.74
C GLN A 117 8.66 -5.88 4.05
N VAL A 118 7.91 -5.83 5.16
CA VAL A 118 7.20 -4.62 5.60
C VAL A 118 8.19 -3.52 5.96
N LEU A 119 9.27 -3.85 6.67
CA LEU A 119 10.31 -2.88 7.03
C LEU A 119 11.05 -2.33 5.80
N GLU A 120 11.29 -3.14 4.78
CA GLU A 120 11.86 -2.69 3.50
C GLU A 120 10.99 -1.61 2.83
N TRP A 121 9.66 -1.80 2.82
CA TRP A 121 8.75 -0.80 2.25
C TRP A 121 8.67 0.46 3.10
N VAL A 122 8.64 0.33 4.42
CA VAL A 122 8.71 1.48 5.32
C VAL A 122 9.99 2.29 5.04
N GLY A 123 11.13 1.61 4.89
CA GLY A 123 12.39 2.25 4.47
C GLY A 123 12.27 2.96 3.13
N THR A 124 11.68 2.31 2.12
CA THR A 124 11.46 2.89 0.79
C THR A 124 10.56 4.13 0.83
N TRP A 125 9.49 4.11 1.63
CA TRP A 125 8.59 5.24 1.81
C TRP A 125 9.24 6.39 2.58
N LEU A 126 10.07 6.07 3.58
CA LEU A 126 10.84 7.07 4.31
C LEU A 126 11.90 7.74 3.42
N ASP A 127 12.58 6.98 2.58
CA ASP A 127 13.53 7.50 1.58
C ASP A 127 12.84 8.41 0.55
N GLU A 128 11.61 8.08 0.16
CA GLU A 128 10.80 8.89 -0.72
C GLU A 128 10.31 10.18 -0.05
N ALA A 129 9.81 10.09 1.18
CA ALA A 129 9.33 11.22 1.96
C ALA A 129 10.46 12.19 2.35
N SER A 130 11.66 11.66 2.64
CA SER A 130 12.86 12.47 2.93
C SER A 130 13.53 13.04 1.69
N GLY A 131 13.05 12.72 0.48
CA GLY A 131 13.62 13.19 -0.78
C GLY A 131 15.00 12.59 -1.08
N LEU A 132 15.37 11.48 -0.42
CA LEU A 132 16.67 10.84 -0.56
C LEU A 132 16.83 10.03 -1.85
N LYS A 133 15.74 9.82 -2.62
CA LYS A 133 15.81 9.44 -4.05
C LYS A 133 16.39 10.58 -4.90
N ARG A 134 17.64 10.96 -4.62
CA ARG A 134 18.46 11.75 -5.53
C ARG A 134 18.62 10.98 -6.83
N ASP A 135 18.52 11.71 -7.93
CA ASP A 135 18.52 11.20 -9.28
C ASP A 135 19.64 10.18 -9.54
N LYS A 136 19.28 8.91 -9.76
CA LYS A 136 20.25 7.88 -10.20
C LYS A 136 20.92 8.34 -11.51
N PRO A 137 22.26 8.21 -11.68
CA PRO A 137 22.92 8.63 -12.91
C PRO A 137 22.44 7.80 -14.11
N LEU A 138 22.45 8.45 -15.27
CA LEU A 138 21.94 8.00 -16.57
C LEU A 138 22.35 6.55 -16.90
N ILE A 139 21.37 5.66 -17.10
CA ILE A 139 21.64 4.31 -17.62
C ILE A 139 21.61 4.39 -19.16
N MET A 140 22.75 4.19 -19.78
CA MET A 140 22.89 4.14 -21.23
C MET A 140 22.35 2.79 -21.72
N ALA A 141 21.08 2.75 -22.12
CA ALA A 141 20.49 1.55 -22.71
C ALA A 141 20.89 1.44 -24.19
N THR A 142 21.81 0.54 -24.52
CA THR A 142 22.07 0.14 -25.90
C THR A 142 21.01 -0.88 -26.31
N ALA A 143 19.97 -0.44 -27.02
CA ALA A 143 18.97 -1.34 -27.58
C ALA A 143 19.48 -1.90 -28.92
N THR A 144 19.56 -3.24 -29.03
CA THR A 144 19.77 -3.88 -30.32
C THR A 144 18.45 -3.95 -31.09
N PRO A 145 18.41 -3.62 -32.39
CA PRO A 145 17.19 -3.73 -33.17
C PRO A 145 16.62 -5.13 -33.24
N LYS A 146 15.47 -5.34 -32.60
CA LYS A 146 14.50 -6.33 -33.08
C LYS A 146 13.86 -5.77 -34.35
N ALA A 147 13.85 -6.59 -35.40
CA ALA A 147 13.30 -6.22 -36.70
C ALA A 147 11.82 -5.79 -36.55
N PRO A 148 11.40 -4.67 -37.17
CA PRO A 148 10.03 -4.21 -37.09
C PRO A 148 9.08 -5.22 -37.76
N VAL A 149 8.00 -5.59 -37.07
CA VAL A 149 6.99 -6.58 -37.52
C VAL A 149 5.90 -5.94 -38.41
N ALA A 150 6.00 -4.65 -38.73
CA ALA A 150 4.96 -3.93 -39.45
C ALA A 150 5.30 -3.73 -40.94
N SER A 151 4.38 -4.12 -41.83
CA SER A 151 4.51 -4.16 -43.29
C SER A 151 4.68 -2.79 -43.96
N TRP A 152 4.32 -1.70 -43.29
CA TRP A 152 4.46 -0.32 -43.78
C TRP A 152 5.90 0.25 -43.76
N ASN A 153 6.84 -0.38 -43.04
CA ASN A 153 8.22 0.13 -42.89
C ASN A 153 9.22 -0.46 -43.90
N ARG A 154 8.75 -1.17 -44.93
CA ARG A 154 9.61 -1.69 -45.98
C ARG A 154 9.91 -0.60 -47.00
N LYS A 155 11.03 0.10 -46.80
CA LYS A 155 11.64 0.88 -47.88
C LYS A 155 12.36 -0.11 -48.80
N ASP A 156 11.93 -0.18 -50.05
CA ASP A 156 12.49 -1.07 -51.08
C ASP A 156 14.02 -0.87 -51.20
N THR A 157 14.77 -1.92 -50.87
CA THR A 157 16.23 -1.93 -50.96
C THR A 157 16.68 -2.50 -52.29
N ASN A 158 16.77 -1.66 -53.31
CA ASN A 158 17.66 -1.89 -54.45
C ASN A 158 18.70 -0.76 -54.49
N SER A 159 19.65 -0.84 -53.56
CA SER A 159 20.94 -0.17 -53.71
C SER A 159 21.94 -0.86 -52.80
N ASP A 160 22.97 -1.43 -53.42
CA ASP A 160 24.18 -1.93 -52.79
C ASP A 160 24.79 -0.86 -51.86
N SER A 161 24.51 -1.00 -50.58
CA SER A 161 25.50 -0.69 -49.54
C SER A 161 25.08 -1.46 -48.30
N ALA A 162 25.92 -2.42 -47.91
CA ALA A 162 25.90 -2.98 -46.58
C ALA A 162 26.27 -1.87 -45.59
N SER A 163 25.33 -0.94 -45.35
CA SER A 163 25.40 0.03 -44.27
C SER A 163 25.28 -0.77 -42.99
N LYS A 164 26.46 -1.12 -42.47
CA LYS A 164 26.73 -1.67 -41.14
C LYS A 164 25.63 -1.17 -40.21
N ARG A 165 24.74 -2.07 -39.76
CA ARG A 165 23.65 -1.72 -38.83
C ARG A 165 24.28 -1.28 -37.51
N MET A 166 24.68 -0.02 -37.44
CA MET A 166 25.21 0.59 -36.24
C MET A 166 24.09 0.53 -35.20
N PRO A 167 24.37 0.08 -33.96
CA PRO A 167 23.36 0.11 -32.91
C PRO A 167 22.93 1.56 -32.73
N TYR A 168 21.64 1.83 -32.87
CA TYR A 168 21.10 3.13 -32.54
C TYR A 168 21.24 3.33 -31.03
N ARG A 169 21.89 4.44 -30.66
CA ARG A 169 22.04 4.82 -29.27
C ARG A 169 20.84 5.69 -28.89
N LEU A 170 19.88 5.10 -28.18
CA LEU A 170 18.76 5.85 -27.65
C LEU A 170 19.25 6.71 -26.47
N LEU A 171 19.52 7.99 -26.74
CA LEU A 171 19.74 8.98 -25.70
C LEU A 171 18.38 9.39 -25.14
N ALA A 172 17.83 8.60 -24.22
CA ALA A 172 16.64 8.99 -23.50
C ALA A 172 17.02 10.08 -22.47
N ALA A 173 16.51 11.30 -22.65
CA ALA A 173 16.63 12.34 -21.63
C ALA A 173 15.83 11.92 -20.39
N ARG A 174 16.50 11.81 -19.23
CA ARG A 174 15.90 11.39 -17.95
C ARG A 174 14.76 12.30 -17.47
N ASN A 175 14.74 13.57 -17.90
CA ASN A 175 13.77 14.58 -17.47
C ASN A 175 12.68 14.88 -18.52
N ILE A 176 12.18 13.84 -19.19
CA ILE A 176 10.88 13.98 -19.86
C ILE A 176 9.84 13.98 -18.74
N GLN A 177 9.50 15.18 -18.26
CA GLN A 177 8.42 15.35 -17.30
C GLN A 177 7.19 14.66 -17.86
N ARG A 178 6.64 13.71 -17.10
CA ARG A 178 5.44 12.97 -17.51
C ARG A 178 4.34 14.00 -17.78
N PRO A 179 3.88 14.16 -19.04
CA PRO A 179 2.90 15.21 -19.36
C PRO A 179 1.62 15.08 -18.53
N GLN A 180 1.30 13.84 -18.16
CA GLN A 180 0.27 13.41 -17.23
C GLN A 180 0.29 14.17 -15.87
N LEU A 181 1.48 14.52 -15.35
CA LEU A 181 1.63 15.26 -14.09
C LEU A 181 1.19 16.73 -14.21
N LYS A 182 1.09 17.26 -15.43
CA LYS A 182 0.68 18.64 -15.71
C LYS A 182 -0.82 18.77 -15.99
N PHE A 183 -1.56 17.66 -15.97
CA PHE A 183 -3.00 17.70 -16.21
C PHE A 183 -3.70 18.36 -15.02
N LYS A 184 -4.68 19.22 -15.32
CA LYS A 184 -5.55 19.81 -14.29
C LYS A 184 -6.38 18.72 -13.60
N ASP A 185 -6.89 17.79 -14.40
CA ASP A 185 -7.53 16.57 -13.92
C ASP A 185 -6.46 15.53 -13.61
N LYS A 186 -6.33 15.13 -12.34
CA LYS A 186 -5.45 14.02 -11.96
C LYS A 186 -5.96 12.71 -12.60
N ILE A 187 -5.04 11.80 -12.87
CA ILE A 187 -5.38 10.47 -13.38
C ILE A 187 -5.98 9.66 -12.23
N ASP A 188 -7.18 9.15 -12.45
CA ASP A 188 -7.85 8.20 -11.57
C ASP A 188 -8.03 6.87 -12.31
N ASN A 189 -7.50 5.78 -11.73
CA ASN A 189 -7.58 4.42 -12.29
C ASN A 189 -8.65 3.57 -11.61
N SER A 190 -9.47 4.15 -10.73
CA SER A 190 -10.35 3.41 -9.84
C SER A 190 -11.72 3.12 -10.45
N PHE A 191 -12.15 3.88 -11.46
CA PHE A 191 -13.50 3.79 -12.02
C PHE A 191 -13.52 3.48 -13.53
N PRO A 192 -14.57 2.79 -14.03
CA PRO A 192 -14.84 2.66 -15.45
C PRO A 192 -14.97 4.03 -16.17
N PHE A 193 -14.88 4.02 -17.50
CA PHE A 193 -14.94 5.24 -18.31
C PHE A 193 -16.24 6.03 -18.06
N VAL A 194 -16.08 7.30 -17.66
CA VAL A 194 -17.17 8.29 -17.57
C VAL A 194 -16.95 9.34 -18.66
N PRO A 195 -17.93 9.60 -19.55
CA PRO A 195 -17.81 10.62 -20.58
C PRO A 195 -17.56 12.02 -19.98
N LYS A 196 -16.46 12.68 -20.39
CA LYS A 196 -16.15 14.07 -19.99
C LYS A 196 -16.85 15.15 -20.85
N LEU A 197 -17.64 14.73 -21.83
CA LEU A 197 -18.33 15.64 -22.75
C LEU A 197 -19.47 16.36 -22.02
N LYS A 198 -19.41 17.69 -21.94
CA LYS A 198 -20.42 18.52 -21.25
C LYS A 198 -21.61 18.88 -22.14
N GLU A 199 -21.38 19.06 -23.44
CA GLU A 199 -22.40 19.49 -24.38
C GLU A 199 -22.33 18.62 -25.63
N LYS A 200 -23.51 18.24 -26.12
CA LYS A 200 -23.66 17.51 -27.37
C LYS A 200 -24.23 18.47 -28.42
N PHE A 201 -23.37 19.01 -29.26
CA PHE A 201 -23.81 19.73 -30.45
C PHE A 201 -24.31 18.73 -31.48
N ASN A 202 -25.59 18.82 -31.83
CA ASN A 202 -26.15 18.11 -32.97
C ASN A 202 -26.24 19.13 -34.10
N HIS A 203 -25.66 18.79 -35.25
CA HIS A 203 -25.84 19.54 -36.48
C HIS A 203 -26.91 18.90 -37.35
#